data_AF-A0AAD7KNE3-F1
#
_entry.id   AF-A0AAD7KNE3-F1
#
_cell.length_a   1.000
_cell.length_b   1.000
_cell.length_c   1.000
_cell.angle_alpha   90.00
_cell.angle_beta   90.00
_cell.angle_gamma   90.00
#
_symmetry.space_group_name_H-M   'P 1'
#
loop_
_entity.id
_entity.type
_entity.pdbx_description
1 polymer ?
#
loop_
_entity_poly.entity_id
_entity_poly.type
_entity_poly.pdbx_seq_one_letter_code
_entity_poly.pdbx_strand_id
1 'polypeptide(L)'
;MAKLVFLIPHSLFLVLVAVGMIVQTAKGDKVCTEAMGLCQKDCDARCKAKHIDGDGTCDYTNIPALCSCNYFCDYAKPTLKD
;
A
#
# COMPACT_ATOMS: atom_id res chain seq x y z
N MET A 1 18.92 -29.82 -21.94
CA MET A 1 19.01 -29.50 -20.50
C MET A 1 17.76 -29.98 -19.74
N ALA A 2 17.26 -31.21 -19.99
CA ALA A 2 15.97 -31.67 -19.47
C ALA A 2 16.03 -33.03 -18.74
N LYS A 3 17.22 -33.62 -18.62
CA LYS A 3 17.40 -34.97 -18.06
C LYS A 3 17.62 -35.01 -16.55
N LEU A 4 17.78 -33.86 -15.90
CA LEU A 4 18.03 -33.77 -14.45
C LEU A 4 16.75 -33.80 -13.60
N VAL A 5 15.58 -33.52 -14.21
CA VAL A 5 14.29 -33.44 -13.50
C VAL A 5 13.70 -34.81 -13.18
N PHE A 6 14.03 -35.84 -13.98
CA PHE A 6 13.42 -37.18 -13.87
C PHE A 6 14.00 -38.08 -12.76
N LEU A 7 15.11 -37.71 -12.13
CA LEU A 7 15.72 -38.47 -11.02
C LEU A 7 15.27 -37.97 -9.64
N ILE A 8 14.49 -36.89 -9.59
CA ILE A 8 14.02 -36.30 -8.34
C ILE A 8 12.78 -37.11 -7.89
N PRO A 9 12.85 -37.88 -6.77
CA PRO A 9 11.68 -38.59 -6.29
C PRO A 9 10.55 -37.60 -6.03
N HIS A 10 9.31 -37.99 -6.32
CA HIS A 10 8.14 -37.10 -6.22
C HIS A 10 8.06 -36.41 -4.84
N SER A 11 8.49 -37.10 -3.79
CA SER A 11 8.64 -36.57 -2.43
C SER A 11 9.64 -35.42 -2.33
N LEU A 12 10.79 -35.47 -3.02
CA LEU A 12 11.79 -34.40 -3.05
C LEU A 12 11.34 -33.21 -3.91
N PHE A 13 10.59 -33.47 -4.98
CA PHE A 13 9.97 -32.40 -5.78
C PHE A 13 8.95 -31.60 -4.95
N LEU A 14 8.11 -32.27 -4.14
CA LEU A 14 7.17 -31.61 -3.25
C LEU A 14 7.86 -30.76 -2.18
N VAL A 15 8.97 -31.24 -1.62
CA VAL A 15 9.78 -30.49 -0.64
C VAL A 15 10.35 -29.22 -1.26
N LEU A 16 10.87 -29.28 -2.50
CA LEU A 16 11.40 -28.10 -3.20
C LEU A 16 10.32 -27.06 -3.50
N VAL A 17 9.10 -27.48 -3.87
CA VAL A 17 7.97 -26.57 -4.11
C VAL A 17 7.51 -25.88 -2.82
N ALA A 18 7.47 -26.62 -1.69
CA ALA A 18 7.07 -26.06 -0.40
C ALA A 18 8.03 -24.97 0.11
N VAL A 19 9.34 -25.12 -0.14
CA VAL A 19 10.37 -24.13 0.28
C VAL A 19 10.37 -22.89 -0.61
N GLY A 20 9.91 -22.97 -1.86
CA GLY A 20 9.87 -21.81 -2.78
C GLY A 20 8.76 -20.79 -2.47
N MET A 21 7.69 -21.20 -1.78
CA MET A 21 6.49 -20.37 -1.56
C MET A 21 6.61 -19.35 -0.41
N ILE A 22 7.67 -19.40 0.41
CA ILE A 22 7.77 -18.61 1.66
C ILE A 22 8.41 -17.22 1.51
N VAL A 23 8.80 -16.77 0.32
CA VAL A 23 9.46 -15.46 0.15
C VAL A 23 8.65 -14.55 -0.76
N GLN A 24 7.63 -13.91 -0.19
CA GLN A 24 7.11 -12.63 -0.68
C GLN A 24 6.78 -11.72 0.51
N THR A 25 7.81 -11.33 1.27
CA THR A 25 7.72 -10.08 2.05
C THR A 25 8.04 -8.95 1.09
N ALA A 26 7.01 -8.49 0.38
CA ALA A 26 7.04 -7.18 -0.22
C ALA A 26 7.09 -6.18 0.95
N LYS A 27 8.23 -5.54 1.16
CA LYS A 27 8.26 -4.22 1.81
C LYS A 27 7.54 -3.27 0.84
N GLY A 28 6.21 -3.35 0.81
CA GLY A 28 5.39 -2.37 0.12
C GLY A 28 5.48 -1.09 0.92
N ASP A 29 5.77 0.02 0.25
CA ASP A 29 5.58 1.34 0.82
C ASP A 29 4.20 1.40 1.48
N LYS A 30 4.17 1.63 2.80
CA LYS A 30 2.92 1.60 3.56
C LYS A 30 2.12 2.84 3.19
N VAL A 31 1.01 2.64 2.48
CA VAL A 31 0.02 3.68 2.24
C VAL A 31 -0.86 3.80 3.47
N CYS A 32 -0.88 4.99 4.05
CA CYS A 32 -1.77 5.41 5.12
C CYS A 32 -2.98 6.13 4.52
N THR A 33 -4.14 5.94 5.15
CA THR A 33 -5.36 6.68 4.84
C THR A 33 -5.81 7.46 6.07
N GLU A 34 -6.03 8.77 5.91
CA GLU A 34 -6.51 9.66 6.95
C GLU A 34 -7.88 10.25 6.55
N ALA A 35 -8.87 10.15 7.44
CA ALA A 35 -10.16 10.79 7.24
C ALA A 35 -10.09 12.29 7.59
N MET A 36 -10.43 13.16 6.64
CA MET A 36 -10.34 14.62 6.75
C MET A 36 -11.69 15.32 6.97
N GLY A 37 -12.76 14.54 7.18
CA GLY A 37 -14.12 15.03 7.44
C GLY A 37 -14.96 15.13 6.18
N LEU A 38 -15.78 16.19 6.07
CA LEU A 38 -16.67 16.39 4.92
C LEU A 38 -15.88 16.67 3.64
N CYS A 39 -16.36 16.10 2.53
CA CYS A 39 -15.87 16.40 1.20
C CYS A 39 -16.20 17.85 0.84
N GLN A 40 -15.15 18.62 0.61
CA GLN A 40 -15.18 19.98 0.07
C GLN A 40 -14.32 20.01 -1.19
N LYS A 41 -14.45 21.07 -2.00
CA LYS A 41 -13.67 21.24 -3.24
C LYS A 41 -12.16 21.23 -3.01
N ASP A 42 -11.74 21.60 -1.80
CA ASP A 42 -10.34 21.69 -1.34
C ASP A 42 -9.81 20.40 -0.68
N CYS A 43 -10.53 19.28 -0.72
CA CYS A 43 -10.11 18.00 -0.12
C CYS A 43 -8.68 17.59 -0.54
N ASP A 44 -8.40 17.59 -1.84
CA ASP A 44 -7.08 17.25 -2.39
C ASP A 44 -5.98 18.26 -1.97
N ALA A 45 -6.28 19.55 -2.07
CA ALA A 45 -5.35 20.61 -1.67
C ALA A 45 -4.99 20.54 -0.18
N ARG A 46 -5.96 20.23 0.69
CA ARG A 46 -5.75 20.03 2.13
C ARG A 46 -4.90 18.80 2.41
N CYS A 47 -5.11 17.71 1.69
CA CYS A 47 -4.29 16.51 1.77
C CYS A 47 -2.83 16.82 1.39
N LYS A 48 -2.61 17.46 0.23
CA LYS A 48 -1.28 17.88 -0.27
C LYS A 48 -0.58 18.92 0.60
N ALA A 49 -1.34 19.76 1.30
CA ALA A 49 -0.79 20.70 2.26
C ALA A 49 -0.19 20.01 3.50
N LYS A 50 -0.75 18.85 3.88
CA LYS A 50 -0.35 18.07 5.05
C LYS A 50 0.69 16.99 4.73
N HIS A 51 0.56 16.32 3.59
CA HIS A 51 1.40 15.20 3.17
C HIS A 51 1.98 15.50 1.78
N ILE A 52 3.29 15.38 1.62
CA ILE A 52 4.01 15.85 0.41
C ILE A 52 3.61 15.07 -0.86
N ASP A 53 3.31 13.80 -0.67
CA ASP A 53 2.90 12.79 -1.64
C ASP A 53 1.42 12.41 -1.47
N GLY A 54 0.70 13.16 -0.64
CA GLY A 54 -0.70 12.89 -0.34
C GLY A 54 -1.61 13.18 -1.53
N ASP A 55 -2.61 12.33 -1.72
CA ASP A 55 -3.72 12.54 -2.67
C ASP A 55 -5.05 12.46 -1.92
N GLY A 56 -5.86 13.53 -2.06
CA GLY A 56 -7.14 13.62 -1.37
C GLY A 56 -8.29 13.23 -2.28
N THR A 57 -9.07 12.25 -1.86
CA THR A 57 -10.23 11.75 -2.60
C THR A 57 -11.51 11.94 -1.81
N CYS A 58 -12.58 12.26 -2.52
CA CYS A 58 -13.91 12.31 -1.94
C CYS A 58 -14.66 11.01 -2.19
N ASP A 59 -15.12 10.39 -1.11
CA ASP A 59 -16.03 9.27 -1.15
C ASP A 59 -17.48 9.75 -1.10
N TYR A 60 -18.12 9.73 -2.26
CA TYR A 60 -19.53 10.09 -2.46
C TYR A 60 -20.50 8.93 -2.17
N THR A 61 -20.00 7.74 -1.82
CA THR A 61 -20.86 6.62 -1.40
C THR A 61 -21.44 6.84 0.00
N ASN A 62 -20.74 7.62 0.82
CA ASN A 62 -21.22 8.08 2.11
C ASN A 62 -21.98 9.41 1.98
N ILE A 63 -23.10 9.56 2.72
CA ILE A 63 -23.85 10.82 2.78
C ILE A 63 -23.89 11.28 4.25
N PRO A 64 -23.26 12.42 4.58
CA PRO A 64 -22.56 13.34 3.69
C PRO A 64 -21.24 12.76 3.15
N ALA A 65 -20.85 13.17 1.94
CA ALA A 65 -19.60 12.72 1.31
C ALA A 65 -18.40 13.03 2.19
N LEU A 66 -17.48 12.09 2.31
CA LEU A 66 -16.32 12.20 3.19
C LEU A 66 -15.03 12.37 2.38
N CYS A 67 -14.12 13.18 2.88
CA CYS A 67 -12.79 13.38 2.32
C CYS A 67 -11.81 12.41 3.01
N SER A 68 -11.09 11.63 2.22
CA SER A 68 -10.03 10.73 2.65
C SER A 68 -8.72 11.12 1.98
N CYS A 69 -7.63 11.14 2.74
CA CYS A 69 -6.30 11.49 2.26
C CYS A 69 -5.41 10.25 2.29
N ASN A 70 -4.92 9.83 1.12
CA ASN A 70 -4.01 8.70 0.98
C ASN A 70 -2.59 9.22 0.80
N TYR A 71 -1.65 8.72 1.60
CA TYR A 71 -0.26 9.16 1.58
C TYR A 71 0.65 8.02 2.03
N PHE A 72 1.92 8.06 1.69
CA PHE A 72 2.91 7.12 2.21
C PHE A 72 3.28 7.51 3.64
N CYS A 73 3.07 6.59 4.59
CA CYS A 73 3.22 6.88 6.02
C CYS A 73 4.65 7.33 6.41
N ASP A 74 5.65 7.01 5.59
CA ASP A 74 7.06 7.35 5.82
C ASP A 74 7.43 8.78 5.38
N TYR A 75 6.58 9.45 4.62
CA TYR A 75 6.80 10.79 4.07
C TYR A 75 5.99 11.83 4.87
N ALA A 76 6.15 11.82 6.19
CA ALA A 76 5.58 12.89 7.02
C ALA A 76 6.25 14.22 6.66
N LYS A 77 5.46 15.22 6.27
CA LYS A 77 5.94 16.59 6.04
C LYS A 77 6.59 17.09 7.34
N PRO A 78 7.85 17.57 7.32
CA PRO A 78 8.45 18.20 8.50
C PRO A 78 7.55 19.37 8.90
N THR A 79 6.97 19.26 10.10
CA THR A 79 6.11 20.31 10.65
C THR A 79 6.99 21.54 10.88
N LEU A 80 6.74 22.60 10.11
CA LEU A 80 7.22 23.93 10.45
C LEU A 80 6.51 24.29 11.76
N LYS A 81 7.24 24.21 12.86
CA LYS A 81 6.80 24.61 14.18
C LYS A 81 7.13 26.10 14.30
N ASP A 82 6.15 26.96 14.06
CA ASP A 82 6.18 28.33 14.56
C ASP A 82 6.09 28.31 16.09
#